data_AF-A0A142EP71-F1
#
_entry.id   AF-A0A142EP71-F1
#
_cell.length_a   1.000
_cell.length_b   1.000
_cell.length_c   1.000
_cell.angle_alpha   90.00
_cell.angle_beta   90.00
_cell.angle_gamma   90.00
#
_symmetry.space_group_name_H-M   'P 1'
#
loop_
_entity.id
_entity.type
_entity.pdbx_description
1 polymer ?
#
loop_
_entity_poly.entity_id
_entity_poly.type
_entity_poly.pdbx_seq_one_letter_code
_entity_poly.pdbx_strand_id
1 'polypeptide(L)' 'MNVSYFTVNLLRLSDQELIDRFNQEVGNSGWTAARGEFLLALRNQFSIRQIDYRLIGDFSGLSVARKIKLTSSRELVFED' A
#
# COMPACT_ATOMS: atom_id res chain seq x y z
N MET A 1 -16.19 8.41 10.61
CA MET A 1 -14.99 8.63 9.78
C MET A 1 -15.43 9.08 8.42
N ASN A 2 -14.91 10.19 7.90
CA ASN A 2 -15.10 10.54 6.50
C ASN A 2 -14.15 9.64 5.69
N VAL A 3 -14.70 8.74 4.87
CA VAL A 3 -13.91 7.75 4.13
C VAL A 3 -13.41 8.41 2.85
N SER A 4 -12.10 8.51 2.67
CA SER A 4 -11.53 9.15 1.48
C SER A 4 -11.89 8.37 0.20
N TYR A 5 -11.94 9.08 -0.95
CA TYR A 5 -12.17 8.46 -2.26
C TYR A 5 -11.20 7.29 -2.50
N PHE A 6 -9.92 7.45 -2.17
CA PHE A 6 -8.92 6.38 -2.29
C PHE A 6 -9.26 5.17 -1.44
N THR A 7 -9.70 5.37 -0.19
CA THR A 7 -10.06 4.25 0.69
C THR A 7 -11.21 3.42 0.10
N VAL A 8 -12.25 4.05 -0.44
CA VAL A 8 -13.39 3.34 -1.07
C VAL A 8 -12.94 2.53 -2.30
N ASN A 9 -12.06 3.11 -3.13
CA ASN A 9 -11.56 2.41 -4.31
C ASN A 9 -10.67 1.22 -3.94
N LEU A 10 -9.75 1.41 -2.99
CA LEU A 10 -8.84 0.34 -2.57
C LEU A 10 -9.54 -0.80 -1.82
N LEU A 11 -10.64 -0.51 -1.11
CA LEU A 11 -11.48 -1.54 -0.47
C LEU A 11 -12.05 -2.57 -1.45
N ARG A 12 -12.26 -2.17 -2.72
CA ARG A 12 -12.84 -3.03 -3.76
C ARG A 12 -11.83 -3.96 -4.42
N LEU A 13 -10.54 -3.77 -4.15
CA LEU A 13 -9.47 -4.54 -4.77
C LEU A 13 -9.22 -5.85 -4.02
N SER A 14 -8.84 -6.89 -4.74
CA SER A 14 -8.20 -8.08 -4.18
C SER A 14 -6.85 -7.74 -3.54
N ASP A 15 -6.30 -8.66 -2.75
CA ASP A 15 -4.98 -8.48 -2.14
C ASP A 15 -3.89 -8.30 -3.22
N GLN A 16 -3.96 -9.06 -4.31
CA GLN A 16 -2.99 -8.93 -5.41
C GLN A 16 -3.11 -7.57 -6.09
N GLU A 17 -4.32 -7.12 -6.41
CA GLU A 17 -4.52 -5.79 -7.02
C GLU A 17 -4.06 -4.67 -6.07
N LEU A 18 -4.21 -4.83 -4.76
CA LEU A 18 -3.69 -3.87 -3.78
C LEU A 18 -2.15 -3.78 -3.84
N ILE A 19 -1.47 -4.93 -3.93
CA ILE A 19 -0.01 -5.00 -4.11
C ILE A 19 0.41 -4.35 -5.43
N ASP A 20 -0.29 -4.65 -6.52
CA ASP A 20 0.01 -4.09 -7.84
C ASP A 20 -0.12 -2.56 -7.83
N ARG A 21 -1.14 -2.02 -7.14
CA ARG A 21 -1.33 -0.57 -6.98
C ARG A 21 -0.23 0.07 -6.16
N PHE A 22 0.29 -0.60 -5.13
CA PHE A 22 1.48 -0.13 -4.42
C PHE A 22 2.72 -0.15 -5.33
N ASN A 23 2.94 -1.24 -6.07
CA ASN A 23 4.10 -1.40 -6.94
C ASN A 23 4.15 -0.36 -8.08
N GLN A 24 3.01 0.18 -8.49
CA GLN A 24 2.93 1.31 -9.43
C GLN A 24 3.48 2.63 -8.85
N GLU A 25 3.56 2.78 -7.53
CA GLU A 25 4.17 3.95 -6.88
C GLU A 25 5.69 3.86 -6.77
N VAL A 26 6.27 2.68 -7.00
CA VAL A 26 7.72 2.47 -6.90
C VAL A 26 8.42 3.19 -8.06
N GLY A 27 9.39 4.04 -7.72
CA GLY A 27 10.08 4.89 -8.69
C GLY A 27 9.34 6.20 -9.02
N ASN A 28 8.13 6.41 -8.49
CA ASN A 28 7.44 7.70 -8.61
C ASN A 28 8.07 8.73 -7.65
N SER A 29 8.78 9.71 -8.20
CA SER A 29 9.47 10.77 -7.44
C SER A 29 8.58 11.97 -7.12
N GLY A 30 7.40 12.09 -7.74
CA GLY A 30 6.51 13.25 -7.57
C GLY A 30 5.78 13.23 -6.22
N TRP A 31 5.73 14.36 -5.52
CA TRP A 31 4.94 14.51 -4.29
C TRP A 31 3.75 15.43 -4.49
N THR A 32 2.56 14.96 -4.12
CA THR A 32 1.32 15.75 -4.09
C THR A 32 0.50 15.38 -2.86
N ALA A 33 -0.40 16.26 -2.42
CA ALA A 33 -1.31 15.97 -1.30
C ALA A 33 -2.18 14.73 -1.59
N ALA A 34 -2.66 14.59 -2.84
CA ALA A 34 -3.42 13.42 -3.27
C ALA A 34 -2.62 12.12 -3.15
N ARG A 35 -1.32 12.16 -3.44
CA ARG A 35 -0.42 11.00 -3.26
C ARG A 35 -0.27 10.64 -1.79
N GLY A 36 -0.11 11.62 -0.90
CA GLY A 36 -0.05 11.39 0.55
C GLY A 36 -1.31 10.68 1.07
N GLU A 37 -2.48 11.16 0.67
CA GLU A 37 -3.78 10.54 1.00
C GLU A 37 -3.90 9.11 0.43
N PHE A 38 -3.43 8.89 -0.79
CA PHE A 38 -3.42 7.57 -1.41
C PHE A 38 -2.52 6.58 -0.65
N LEU A 39 -1.29 6.97 -0.29
CA LEU A 39 -0.36 6.14 0.47
C LEU A 39 -0.88 5.84 1.89
N LEU A 40 -1.52 6.81 2.53
CA LEU A 40 -2.22 6.59 3.80
C LEU A 40 -3.35 5.57 3.65
N ALA A 41 -4.15 5.67 2.59
CA ALA A 41 -5.22 4.71 2.31
C ALA A 41 -4.68 3.29 2.04
N LEU A 42 -3.57 3.16 1.30
CA LEU A 42 -2.87 1.88 1.10
C LEU A 42 -2.43 1.26 2.43
N ARG A 43 -1.78 2.04 3.30
CA ARG A 43 -1.35 1.58 4.63
C ARG A 43 -2.54 1.08 5.45
N ASN A 44 -3.63 1.84 5.47
CA ASN A 44 -4.83 1.45 6.19
C ASN A 44 -5.40 0.13 5.66
N GLN A 45 -5.36 -0.11 4.34
CA GLN A 45 -5.77 -1.39 3.77
C GLN A 45 -4.87 -2.55 4.21
N PHE A 46 -3.55 -2.37 4.25
CA PHE A 46 -2.65 -3.41 4.79
C PHE A 46 -3.00 -3.74 6.24
N SER A 47 -3.23 -2.73 7.09
CA SER A 47 -3.68 -2.93 8.47
C SER A 47 -5.04 -3.67 8.57
N ILE A 48 -6.05 -3.23 7.80
CA ILE A 48 -7.39 -3.83 7.82
C ILE A 48 -7.35 -5.31 7.37
N ARG A 49 -6.49 -5.62 6.38
CA ARG A 49 -6.33 -6.97 5.82
C ARG A 49 -5.37 -7.85 6.61
N GLN A 50 -4.84 -7.34 7.73
CA GLN A 50 -3.82 -8.01 8.55
C GLN A 50 -2.57 -8.44 7.76
N ILE A 51 -2.21 -7.65 6.75
CA ILE A 51 -0.96 -7.83 5.99
C ILE A 51 0.16 -7.14 6.76
N ASP A 52 1.22 -7.87 7.07
CA ASP A 52 2.39 -7.30 7.73
C ASP A 52 3.21 -6.46 6.74
N TYR A 53 3.12 -5.13 6.90
CA TYR A 53 3.83 -4.16 6.05
C TYR A 53 5.09 -3.59 6.67
N ARG A 54 5.59 -4.13 7.78
CA ARG A 54 6.82 -3.66 8.46
C ARG A 54 8.06 -3.69 7.56
N LEU A 55 8.05 -4.52 6.51
CA LEU A 55 9.10 -4.56 5.48
C LEU A 55 9.27 -3.21 4.77
N ILE A 56 8.18 -2.48 4.57
CA ILE A 56 8.13 -1.28 3.74
C ILE A 56 7.63 -0.04 4.49
N GLY A 57 7.38 -0.10 5.79
CA GLY A 57 6.91 1.07 6.50
C GLY A 57 6.38 0.80 7.89
N ASP A 58 5.74 1.82 8.46
CA ASP A 58 5.24 1.85 9.82
C ASP A 58 4.07 2.85 9.95
N PHE A 59 3.77 3.25 11.19
CA PHE A 59 2.73 4.24 11.48
C PHE A 59 3.04 5.67 11.00
N SER A 60 4.27 5.94 10.56
CA SER A 60 4.66 7.23 9.95
C SER A 60 4.43 7.25 8.44
N GLY A 61 4.50 6.11 7.74
CA GLY A 61 4.27 6.05 6.30
C GLY A 61 4.73 4.75 5.64
N LEU A 62 4.71 4.76 4.30
CA LEU A 62 5.21 3.67 3.46
C LEU A 62 6.40 4.14 2.62
N SER A 63 7.46 3.37 2.60
CA SER A 63 8.60 3.45 1.70
C SER A 63 8.25 2.78 0.38
N VAL A 64 8.23 3.57 -0.70
CA VAL A 64 8.00 3.12 -2.08
C VAL A 64 9.32 2.92 -2.84
N ALA A 65 10.38 2.54 -2.13
CA ALA A 65 11.72 2.39 -2.71
C ALA A 65 11.88 1.11 -3.54
N ARG A 66 11.11 0.06 -3.23
CA ARG A 66 11.19 -1.26 -3.87
C ARG A 66 9.82 -1.87 -4.03
N LYS A 67 9.65 -2.64 -5.10
CA LYS A 67 8.45 -3.45 -5.32
C LYS A 67 8.39 -4.60 -4.33
N ILE A 68 7.17 -5.05 -4.06
CA ILE A 68 6.85 -6.12 -3.13
C ILE A 68 5.97 -7.19 -3.79
N LYS A 69 5.95 -8.37 -3.19
CA LYS A 69 5.00 -9.44 -3.48
C LYS A 69 4.40 -9.94 -2.17
N LEU A 70 3.14 -10.37 -2.21
CA LEU A 70 2.47 -11.02 -1.09
C LEU A 70 2.65 -12.54 -1.23
N THR A 71 3.19 -13.18 -0.20
CA THR A 71 3.37 -14.63 -0.18
C THR A 71 2.05 -15.34 0.16
N SER A 72 2.04 -16.66 -0.04
CA SER A 72 0.93 -17.52 0.42
C SER A 72 0.74 -17.48 1.96
N SER A 73 1.78 -17.12 2.72
CA SER A 73 1.72 -16.90 4.18
C SER A 73 1.18 -15.51 4.58
N ARG A 74 0.77 -14.69 3.61
CA ARG A 74 0.34 -13.28 3.78
C ARG A 74 1.43 -12.34 4.32
N GLU A 75 2.68 -12.68 4.06
CA GLU A 75 3.83 -11.84 4.39
C GLU A 75 4.25 -11.06 3.15
N LEU A 76 4.69 -9.82 3.35
CA LEU A 76 5.32 -9.05 2.28
C LEU A 76 6.79 -9.43 2.19
N VAL A 77 7.26 -9.63 0.96
CA VAL A 77 8.67 -9.76 0.63
C VAL A 77 8.98 -8.86 -0.56
N PHE A 78 10.25 -8.50 -0.76
CA PHE A 78 10.63 -7.74 -1.94
C PHE A 78 10.46 -8.60 -3.21
N GLU A 79 10.00 -7.95 -4.28
CA GLU A 79 10.05 -8.53 -5.62
C GLU A 79 11.52 -8.54 -6.09
N ASP A 80 11.90 -9.61 -6.81
CA ASP A 80 13.25 -9.84 -7.33
C ASP A 80 13.51 -9.04 -8.61
#